data_AF-A0A7C1ADG5-F1
#
_entry.id   AF-A0A7C1ADG5-F1
#
_cell.length_a   1.000
_cell.length_b   1.000
_cell.length_c   1.000
_cell.angle_alpha   90.00
_cell.angle_beta   90.00
_cell.angle_gamma   90.00
#
_symmetry.space_group_name_H-M   'P 1'
#
loop_
_entity.id
_entity.type
_entity.pdbx_description
1 polymer ?
#
loop_
_entity_poly.entity_id
_entity_poly.type
_entity_poly.pdbx_seq_one_letter_code
_entity_poly.pdbx_strand_id
1 'polypeptide(L)'
;MVMKKAKEIILEKACLIGLAWKSMRKSDVEASLAELAELTVSAGGEVADTVVQSRPPDPKYYIGKGMVERLREQFADNSVNLVIFDDPLSPAQQRNLEDTLDVKVIDRSILILDIFALHARTAAAKLQVELAQLEYMLPRLTRAWSHFSRQYGGVGIGSKGPGETQLEIDRRQVRKKIAQLKKEIEKLGKQRATQRKSRQDLFKVSFVGYTNAGKSTLFNRLTRSEVSTANALFTTLDSTTRMMSSGYPEKIIFTDTVGFINKLPHQLVASFKSTLEEVSYADLLLHVVDFSDPNHAEKIEHTCRVLGEIGADKVNSLLIYNKIDRLDDLPLNNGSRDGAFYVSALEETGLDDLKGCLSEHLQIFSQKHLKF
;
A
#
# COMPACT_ATOMS: atom_id res chain seq x y z
N MET A 1 -13.68 25.22 -33.64
CA MET A 1 -13.33 23.79 -33.51
C MET A 1 -11.87 23.70 -33.10
N VAL A 2 -11.58 23.86 -31.79
CA VAL A 2 -10.21 23.89 -31.27
C VAL A 2 -9.85 22.47 -30.84
N MET A 3 -8.98 21.82 -31.62
CA MET A 3 -8.42 20.52 -31.26
C MET A 3 -7.52 20.68 -30.03
N LYS A 4 -7.94 20.06 -28.92
CA LYS A 4 -7.07 19.82 -27.75
C LYS A 4 -5.93 18.91 -28.19
N LYS A 5 -4.70 19.40 -28.16
CA LYS A 5 -3.49 18.55 -28.24
C LYS A 5 -3.58 17.52 -27.10
N ALA A 6 -3.58 16.24 -27.46
CA ALA A 6 -3.36 15.15 -26.53
C ALA A 6 -1.99 15.36 -25.88
N LYS A 7 -1.96 15.40 -24.55
CA LYS A 7 -0.74 15.44 -23.77
C LYS A 7 -0.10 14.06 -23.95
N GLU A 8 1.03 13.96 -24.65
CA GLU A 8 1.80 12.71 -24.71
C GLU A 8 2.04 12.23 -23.28
N ILE A 9 1.50 11.06 -22.96
CA ILE A 9 1.79 10.38 -21.70
C ILE A 9 3.18 9.79 -21.91
N ILE A 10 4.22 10.52 -21.48
CA ILE A 10 5.56 9.98 -21.40
C ILE A 10 5.51 8.93 -20.29
N LEU A 11 5.54 7.63 -20.64
CA LEU A 11 5.72 6.58 -19.63
C LEU A 11 7.09 6.80 -18.96
N GLU A 12 7.10 6.85 -17.63
CA GLU A 12 8.34 6.88 -16.87
C GLU A 12 9.01 5.49 -17.00
N LYS A 13 10.14 5.41 -17.70
CA LYS A 13 10.97 4.21 -17.83
C LYS A 13 11.90 4.11 -16.64
N ALA A 14 11.66 3.11 -15.81
CA ALA A 14 12.27 2.93 -14.51
C ALA A 14 13.39 1.89 -14.53
N CYS A 15 14.52 2.21 -13.90
CA CYS A 15 15.52 1.25 -13.47
C CYS A 15 15.31 0.95 -11.98
N LEU A 16 15.09 -0.32 -11.64
CA LEU A 16 14.92 -0.77 -10.27
C LEU A 16 16.27 -1.14 -9.65
N ILE A 17 16.52 -0.74 -8.42
CA ILE A 17 17.78 -0.99 -7.73
C ILE A 17 17.52 -1.66 -6.39
N GLY A 18 18.09 -2.85 -6.22
CA GLY A 18 18.10 -3.60 -4.95
C GLY A 18 19.51 -3.79 -4.41
N LEU A 19 19.64 -3.75 -3.09
CA LEU A 19 20.90 -3.98 -2.40
C LEU A 19 20.81 -5.27 -1.58
N ALA A 20 21.67 -6.24 -1.89
CA ALA A 20 21.81 -7.45 -1.08
C ALA A 20 22.93 -7.23 -0.04
N TRP A 21 22.56 -7.12 1.23
CA TRP A 21 23.54 -6.94 2.31
C TRP A 21 23.19 -7.78 3.55
N LYS A 22 24.24 -8.21 4.28
CA LYS A 22 24.18 -9.14 5.43
C LYS A 22 23.70 -10.53 5.03
N SER A 23 22.92 -11.19 5.91
CA SER A 23 22.36 -12.53 5.74
C SER A 23 21.09 -12.56 4.87
N MET A 24 20.83 -11.51 4.09
CA MET A 24 19.72 -11.50 3.13
C MET A 24 20.01 -12.51 2.03
N ARG A 25 19.09 -13.45 1.79
CA ARG A 25 19.22 -14.35 0.66
C ARG A 25 18.98 -13.54 -0.61
N LYS A 26 19.70 -13.88 -1.68
CA LYS A 26 19.51 -13.23 -2.98
C LYS A 26 18.05 -13.36 -3.47
N SER A 27 17.42 -14.49 -3.18
CA SER A 27 16.00 -14.76 -3.46
C SER A 27 15.06 -13.74 -2.82
N ASP A 28 15.35 -13.28 -1.60
CA ASP A 28 14.49 -12.34 -0.87
C ASP A 28 14.54 -10.95 -1.52
N VAL A 29 15.73 -10.55 -2.00
CA VAL A 29 15.92 -9.29 -2.73
C VAL A 29 15.26 -9.34 -4.10
N GLU A 30 15.39 -10.46 -4.81
CA GLU A 30 14.72 -10.69 -6.09
C GLU A 30 13.19 -10.67 -5.95
N ALA A 31 12.64 -11.28 -4.90
CA ALA A 31 11.21 -11.22 -4.59
C ALA A 31 10.75 -9.78 -4.27
N SER A 32 11.54 -9.04 -3.50
CA SER A 32 11.24 -7.63 -3.18
C SER A 32 11.26 -6.74 -4.43
N LEU A 33 12.18 -6.99 -5.36
CA LEU A 33 12.26 -6.29 -6.65
C LEU A 33 11.15 -6.68 -7.61
N ALA A 34 10.70 -7.94 -7.60
CA ALA A 34 9.52 -8.35 -8.35
C ALA A 34 8.27 -7.60 -7.86
N GLU A 35 8.09 -7.47 -6.53
CA GLU A 35 7.03 -6.65 -5.96
C GLU A 35 7.19 -5.15 -6.29
N LEU A 36 8.43 -4.63 -6.30
CA LEU A 36 8.71 -3.26 -6.71
C LEU A 36 8.39 -3.01 -8.19
N ALA A 37 8.59 -4.01 -9.05
CA ALA A 37 8.19 -3.95 -10.45
C ALA A 37 6.65 -3.87 -10.58
N GLU A 38 5.90 -4.69 -9.84
CA GLU A 38 4.44 -4.61 -9.79
C GLU A 38 3.94 -3.25 -9.30
N LEU A 39 4.62 -2.66 -8.30
CA LEU A 39 4.33 -1.30 -7.83
C LEU A 39 4.57 -0.25 -8.91
N THR A 40 5.69 -0.35 -9.60
CA THR A 40 6.07 0.58 -10.67
C THR A 40 5.04 0.57 -11.79
N VAL A 41 4.62 -0.62 -12.23
CA VAL A 41 3.56 -0.79 -13.22
C VAL A 41 2.23 -0.24 -12.71
N SER A 42 1.88 -0.49 -11.45
CA SER A 42 0.67 0.05 -10.82
C SER A 42 0.64 1.58 -10.74
N ALA A 43 1.82 2.22 -10.67
CA ALA A 43 1.97 3.68 -10.72
C ALA A 43 1.92 4.26 -12.16
N GLY A 44 1.87 3.40 -13.18
CA GLY A 44 1.90 3.79 -14.59
C GLY A 44 3.30 3.91 -15.20
N GLY A 45 4.33 3.39 -14.52
CA GLY A 45 5.70 3.31 -15.03
C GLY A 45 5.97 2.01 -15.82
N GLU A 46 7.03 2.03 -16.61
CA GLU A 46 7.55 0.86 -17.34
C GLU A 46 8.87 0.43 -16.71
N VAL A 47 9.05 -0.85 -16.38
CA VAL A 47 10.32 -1.35 -15.85
C VAL A 47 11.26 -1.66 -17.01
N ALA A 48 12.28 -0.82 -17.19
CA ALA A 48 13.26 -0.95 -18.27
C ALA A 48 14.45 -1.85 -17.88
N ASP A 49 14.88 -1.79 -16.62
CA ASP A 49 16.00 -2.59 -16.12
C ASP A 49 15.87 -2.85 -14.61
N THR A 50 16.57 -3.88 -14.13
CA THR A 50 16.66 -4.23 -12.71
C THR A 50 18.09 -4.59 -12.33
N VAL A 51 18.63 -3.88 -11.34
CA VAL A 51 20.01 -4.00 -10.90
C VAL A 51 20.06 -4.43 -9.44
N VAL A 52 20.79 -5.52 -9.17
CA VAL A 52 21.09 -5.99 -7.82
C VAL A 52 22.57 -5.81 -7.54
N GLN A 53 22.91 -5.22 -6.39
CA GLN A 53 24.29 -5.12 -5.93
C GLN A 53 24.47 -5.77 -4.57
N SER A 54 25.42 -6.71 -4.46
CA SER A 54 25.74 -7.39 -3.21
C SER A 54 26.88 -6.69 -2.47
N ARG A 55 26.55 -5.76 -1.56
CA ARG A 55 27.54 -5.02 -0.74
C ARG A 55 26.90 -4.27 0.42
N PRO A 56 27.70 -3.83 1.42
CA PRO A 56 27.27 -2.81 2.39
C PRO A 56 26.85 -1.50 1.72
N PRO A 57 25.81 -0.82 2.25
CA PRO A 57 25.31 0.43 1.71
C PRO A 57 26.37 1.51 1.84
N ASP A 58 26.55 2.24 0.75
CA ASP A 58 27.44 3.39 0.73
C ASP A 58 26.77 4.60 1.42
N PRO A 59 27.45 5.28 2.37
CA PRO A 59 26.88 6.44 3.05
C PRO A 59 26.49 7.59 2.09
N LYS A 60 27.19 7.71 0.95
CA LYS A 60 27.00 8.80 -0.01
C LYS A 60 25.97 8.46 -1.08
N TYR A 61 25.98 7.24 -1.61
CA TYR A 61 25.18 6.84 -2.78
C TYR A 61 24.24 5.65 -2.55
N TYR A 62 24.26 5.03 -1.36
CA TYR A 62 23.61 3.74 -1.06
C TYR A 62 24.19 2.55 -1.83
N ILE A 63 24.38 2.68 -3.14
CA ILE A 63 25.13 1.78 -4.01
C ILE A 63 26.59 2.21 -4.14
N GLY A 64 27.44 1.30 -4.62
CA GLY A 64 28.85 1.58 -4.82
C GLY A 64 29.11 2.60 -5.93
N LYS A 65 30.13 3.45 -5.76
CA LYS A 65 30.53 4.47 -6.75
C LYS A 65 30.66 3.94 -8.18
N GLY A 66 31.32 2.78 -8.36
CA GLY A 66 31.46 2.18 -9.70
C GLY A 66 30.13 1.75 -10.33
N MET A 67 29.12 1.39 -9.51
CA MET A 67 27.77 1.14 -10.01
C MET A 67 27.10 2.44 -10.44
N VAL A 68 27.25 3.52 -9.68
CA VAL A 68 26.73 4.85 -10.05
C VAL A 68 27.32 5.32 -11.38
N GLU A 69 28.63 5.17 -11.57
CA GLU A 69 29.31 5.51 -12.83
C GLU A 69 28.78 4.66 -14.00
N ARG A 70 28.61 3.34 -13.80
CA ARG A 70 28.03 2.46 -14.81
C ARG A 70 26.59 2.82 -15.18
N LEU A 71 25.76 3.14 -14.18
CA LEU A 71 24.37 3.53 -14.40
C LEU A 71 24.28 4.87 -15.14
N ARG A 72 25.16 5.83 -14.81
CA ARG A 72 25.25 7.10 -15.53
C ARG A 72 25.55 6.90 -17.02
N GLU A 73 26.47 6.01 -17.35
CA GLU A 73 26.78 5.66 -18.74
C GLU A 73 25.58 4.98 -19.42
N GLN A 74 24.92 4.06 -18.72
CA GLN A 74 23.75 3.34 -19.22
C GLN A 74 22.55 4.28 -19.49
N PHE A 75 22.39 5.34 -18.70
CA PHE A 75 21.30 6.31 -18.84
C PHE A 75 21.59 7.41 -19.86
N ALA A 76 22.80 7.49 -20.41
CA ALA A 76 23.20 8.54 -21.36
C ALA A 76 22.33 8.57 -22.64
N ASP A 77 21.77 7.43 -23.05
CA ASP A 77 20.89 7.31 -24.21
C ASP A 77 19.43 7.72 -23.93
N ASN A 78 19.13 8.27 -22.74
CA ASN A 78 17.78 8.63 -22.27
C ASN A 78 16.77 7.47 -22.30
N SER A 79 17.26 6.23 -22.19
CA SER A 79 16.42 5.03 -22.14
C SER A 79 15.68 4.87 -20.80
N VAL A 80 16.19 5.51 -19.74
CA VAL A 80 15.66 5.48 -18.37
C VAL A 80 15.55 6.92 -17.86
N ASN A 81 14.38 7.30 -17.35
CA ASN A 81 14.10 8.63 -16.81
C ASN A 81 13.65 8.60 -15.34
N LEU A 82 13.66 7.41 -14.73
CA LEU A 82 13.35 7.18 -13.32
C LEU A 82 14.26 6.11 -12.74
N VAL A 83 14.80 6.34 -11.56
CA VAL A 83 15.52 5.31 -10.79
C VAL A 83 14.77 5.06 -9.50
N ILE A 84 14.44 3.81 -9.21
CA ILE A 84 13.65 3.42 -8.03
C ILE A 84 14.50 2.49 -7.17
N PHE A 85 14.78 2.93 -5.94
CA PHE A 85 15.46 2.12 -4.95
C PHE A 85 14.45 1.33 -4.11
N ASP A 86 14.69 0.03 -3.92
CA ASP A 86 13.83 -0.82 -3.10
C ASP A 86 13.84 -0.44 -1.61
N ASP A 87 14.91 0.19 -1.15
CA ASP A 87 15.10 0.62 0.24
C ASP A 87 15.02 2.14 0.38
N PRO A 88 14.59 2.66 1.55
CA PRO A 88 14.51 4.09 1.80
C PRO A 88 15.90 4.75 1.73
N LEU A 89 15.99 5.84 0.97
CA LEU A 89 17.21 6.62 0.83
C LEU A 89 17.25 7.76 1.84
N SER A 90 18.41 8.12 2.37
CA SER A 90 18.53 9.40 3.10
C SER A 90 18.39 10.60 2.15
N PRO A 91 17.99 11.79 2.64
CA PRO A 91 17.90 12.99 1.81
C PRO A 91 19.21 13.38 1.12
N ALA A 92 20.36 13.05 1.75
CA ALA A 92 21.67 13.30 1.17
C ALA A 92 22.00 12.30 0.04
N GLN A 93 21.70 11.00 0.25
CA GLN A 93 21.91 9.98 -0.77
C GLN A 93 21.08 10.24 -2.02
N GLN A 94 19.78 10.53 -1.86
CA GLN A 94 18.89 10.82 -2.98
C GLN A 94 19.43 12.00 -3.80
N ARG A 95 19.76 13.13 -3.15
CA ARG A 95 20.32 14.29 -3.83
C ARG A 95 21.61 13.96 -4.58
N ASN A 96 22.55 13.28 -3.93
CA ASN A 96 23.82 12.93 -4.56
C ASN A 96 23.61 12.04 -5.79
N LEU A 97 22.65 11.12 -5.74
CA LEU A 97 22.29 10.25 -6.86
C LEU A 97 21.64 11.05 -7.99
N GLU A 98 20.65 11.91 -7.68
CA GLU A 98 20.02 12.81 -8.67
C GLU A 98 21.07 13.69 -9.37
N ASP A 99 21.96 14.33 -8.60
CA ASP A 99 23.02 15.20 -9.12
C ASP A 99 24.05 14.43 -9.98
N THR A 100 24.28 13.14 -9.71
CA THR A 100 25.30 12.34 -10.41
C THR A 100 24.75 11.63 -11.63
N LEU A 101 23.50 11.17 -11.57
CA LEU A 101 22.82 10.42 -12.63
C LEU A 101 22.07 11.31 -13.60
N ASP A 102 21.74 12.55 -13.21
CA ASP A 102 20.92 13.51 -13.98
C ASP A 102 19.51 12.97 -14.32
N VAL A 103 18.98 12.12 -13.42
CA VAL A 103 17.70 11.43 -13.55
C VAL A 103 16.93 11.54 -12.23
N LYS A 104 15.60 11.54 -12.28
CA LYS A 104 14.74 11.50 -11.09
C LYS A 104 15.01 10.23 -10.29
N VAL A 105 15.37 10.37 -9.01
CA VAL A 105 15.61 9.24 -8.12
C VAL A 105 14.54 9.22 -7.03
N ILE A 106 13.88 8.10 -6.91
CA ILE A 106 12.91 7.84 -5.86
C ILE A 106 13.25 6.56 -5.11
N ASP A 107 12.67 6.40 -3.92
CA ASP A 107 12.68 5.13 -3.20
C ASP A 107 11.29 4.50 -3.18
N ARG A 108 11.23 3.26 -2.71
CA ARG A 108 10.00 2.49 -2.54
C ARG A 108 8.95 3.23 -1.70
N SER A 109 9.38 4.07 -0.75
CA SER A 109 8.43 4.73 0.15
C SER A 109 7.61 5.79 -0.57
N ILE A 110 8.24 6.62 -1.40
CA ILE A 110 7.50 7.62 -2.18
C ILE A 110 6.71 6.98 -3.34
N LEU A 111 7.20 5.89 -3.94
CA LEU A 111 6.44 5.14 -4.93
C LEU A 111 5.11 4.62 -4.35
N ILE A 112 5.15 4.01 -3.17
CA ILE A 112 3.95 3.55 -2.46
C ILE A 112 2.99 4.72 -2.17
N LEU A 113 3.52 5.85 -1.70
CA LEU A 113 2.73 7.06 -1.43
C LEU A 113 2.05 7.59 -2.71
N ASP A 114 2.74 7.58 -3.84
CA ASP A 114 2.19 8.04 -5.12
C ASP A 114 1.09 7.11 -5.63
N ILE A 115 1.27 5.80 -5.50
CA ILE A 115 0.21 4.82 -5.80
C ILE A 115 -1.01 5.08 -4.90
N PHE A 116 -0.81 5.40 -3.63
CA PHE A 116 -1.94 5.71 -2.74
C PHE A 116 -2.63 7.00 -3.16
N ALA A 117 -1.88 8.01 -3.60
CA ALA A 117 -2.46 9.26 -4.09
C ALA A 117 -3.35 9.02 -5.32
N LEU A 118 -2.96 8.11 -6.21
CA LEU A 118 -3.75 7.70 -7.38
C LEU A 118 -5.06 7.00 -6.96
N HIS A 119 -5.04 6.23 -5.87
CA HIS A 119 -6.19 5.42 -5.42
C HIS A 119 -7.04 6.09 -4.34
N ALA A 120 -6.59 7.19 -3.74
CA ALA A 120 -7.31 7.91 -2.68
C ALA A 120 -8.57 8.59 -3.23
N ARG A 121 -9.74 7.99 -2.98
CA ARG A 121 -11.03 8.51 -3.46
C ARG A 121 -11.72 9.38 -2.41
N THR A 122 -11.72 8.96 -1.15
CA THR A 122 -12.36 9.74 -0.09
C THR A 122 -11.54 10.96 0.32
N ALA A 123 -12.21 11.98 0.88
CA ALA A 123 -11.53 13.14 1.45
C ALA A 123 -10.58 12.73 2.59
N ALA A 124 -10.96 11.74 3.40
CA ALA A 124 -10.12 11.26 4.50
C ALA A 124 -8.82 10.62 4.00
N ALA A 125 -8.91 9.70 3.03
CA ALA A 125 -7.73 9.07 2.43
C ALA A 125 -6.83 10.10 1.74
N LYS A 126 -7.41 11.06 1.00
CA LYS A 126 -6.63 12.13 0.35
C LYS A 126 -5.83 12.95 1.37
N LEU A 127 -6.44 13.34 2.47
CA LEU A 127 -5.76 14.09 3.54
C LEU A 127 -4.64 13.26 4.20
N GLN A 128 -4.87 11.96 4.43
CA GLN A 128 -3.86 11.06 5.02
C GLN A 128 -2.66 10.87 4.09
N VAL A 129 -2.89 10.64 2.80
CA VAL A 129 -1.83 10.49 1.80
C VAL A 129 -1.06 11.80 1.64
N GLU A 130 -1.76 12.94 1.54
CA GLU A 130 -1.13 14.26 1.45
C GLU A 130 -0.25 14.53 2.69
N LEU A 131 -0.75 14.21 3.88
CA LEU A 131 0.03 14.33 5.12
C LEU A 131 1.32 13.50 5.04
N ALA A 132 1.22 12.23 4.65
CA ALA A 132 2.36 11.32 4.59
C ALA A 132 3.39 11.73 3.52
N GLN A 133 2.93 12.21 2.35
CA GLN A 133 3.80 12.80 1.32
C GLN A 133 4.53 14.03 1.85
N LEU A 134 3.84 14.96 2.50
CA LEU A 134 4.46 16.16 3.07
C LEU A 134 5.48 15.81 4.17
N GLU A 135 5.19 14.84 5.03
CA GLU A 135 6.13 14.39 6.06
C GLU A 135 7.37 13.72 5.48
N TYR A 136 7.23 12.95 4.40
CA TYR A 136 8.36 12.36 3.67
C TYR A 136 9.19 13.42 2.93
N MET A 137 8.53 14.41 2.32
CA MET A 137 9.14 15.48 1.54
C MET A 137 9.83 16.54 2.42
N LEU A 138 9.31 16.83 3.60
CA LEU A 138 9.82 17.89 4.50
C LEU A 138 11.34 17.81 4.76
N PRO A 139 11.93 16.66 5.16
CA PRO A 139 13.39 16.55 5.35
C PRO A 139 14.17 16.62 4.02
N ARG A 140 13.51 16.40 2.89
CA ARG A 140 14.08 16.38 1.54
C ARG A 140 13.93 17.71 0.79
N LEU A 141 13.30 18.72 1.39
CA LEU A 141 13.26 20.08 0.85
C LEU A 141 14.67 20.69 0.77
N THR A 142 15.15 20.95 -0.45
CA THR A 142 16.47 21.52 -0.76
C THR A 142 16.36 22.75 -1.67
N ARG A 143 17.46 23.49 -1.87
CA ARG A 143 17.50 24.73 -2.68
C ARG A 143 17.09 24.54 -4.14
N ALA A 144 17.21 23.31 -4.67
CA ALA A 144 16.92 22.99 -6.07
C ALA A 144 15.43 22.75 -6.37
N TRP A 145 14.55 22.76 -5.36
CA TRP A 145 13.10 22.59 -5.53
C TRP A 145 12.35 23.87 -5.91
N SER A 146 13.03 24.79 -6.59
CA SER A 146 12.45 26.03 -7.11
C SER A 146 11.27 25.80 -8.07
N HIS A 147 11.13 24.60 -8.65
CA HIS A 147 10.02 24.25 -9.54
C HIS A 147 8.68 23.97 -8.81
N PHE A 148 8.70 23.60 -7.52
CA PHE A 148 7.48 23.33 -6.74
C PHE A 148 6.69 24.63 -6.42
N SER A 149 7.41 25.76 -6.35
CA SER A 149 6.83 27.10 -6.11
C SER A 149 5.85 27.56 -7.19
N ARG A 150 5.97 27.04 -8.43
CA ARG A 150 5.10 27.40 -9.55
C ARG A 150 3.71 26.78 -9.48
N GLN A 151 3.55 25.62 -8.84
CA GLN A 151 2.25 24.94 -8.73
C GLN A 151 1.47 25.32 -7.46
N TYR A 152 2.15 25.81 -6.41
CA TYR A 152 1.54 26.18 -5.12
C TYR A 152 1.45 27.69 -4.85
N GLY A 153 1.50 28.53 -5.89
CA GLY A 153 1.05 29.94 -5.80
C GLY A 153 2.03 30.92 -5.13
N GLY A 154 3.32 30.87 -5.46
CA GLY A 154 4.31 31.86 -5.00
C GLY A 154 4.43 33.07 -5.93
N VAL A 155 4.02 34.25 -5.42
CA VAL A 155 4.22 35.58 -6.00
C VAL A 155 5.71 35.87 -6.24
N GLY A 156 6.02 36.37 -7.44
CA GLY A 156 6.96 37.47 -7.67
C GLY A 156 8.40 37.34 -7.16
N ILE A 157 9.32 37.23 -8.13
CA ILE A 157 10.75 37.52 -7.98
C ILE A 157 10.94 38.87 -7.27
N GLY A 158 11.66 38.84 -6.14
CA GLY A 158 12.29 40.03 -5.56
C GLY A 158 11.70 40.50 -4.25
N SER A 159 12.37 40.19 -3.14
CA SER A 159 12.48 41.06 -1.96
C SER A 159 13.67 40.60 -1.10
N LYS A 160 14.81 41.26 -1.31
CA LYS A 160 15.98 41.20 -0.42
C LYS A 160 15.64 41.99 0.86
N GLY A 161 15.41 41.30 1.97
CA GLY A 161 15.17 41.81 3.33
C GLY A 161 15.43 40.70 4.36
N PRO A 162 15.68 41.01 5.66
CA PRO A 162 16.72 40.37 6.45
C PRO A 162 16.36 38.97 6.99
N GLY A 163 17.29 38.02 6.80
CA GLY A 163 17.52 36.90 7.73
C GLY A 163 17.02 35.52 7.32
N GLU A 164 15.78 35.40 6.83
CA GLU A 164 15.17 34.08 6.60
C GLU A 164 15.41 33.62 5.15
N THR A 165 16.04 32.45 4.98
CA THR A 165 16.25 31.89 3.63
C THR A 165 14.92 31.42 3.05
N GLN A 166 14.74 31.50 1.72
CA GLN A 166 13.53 31.01 1.05
C GLN A 166 13.16 29.57 1.47
N LEU A 167 14.17 28.73 1.69
CA LEU A 167 13.98 27.38 2.19
C LEU A 167 13.37 27.29 3.59
N GLU A 168 13.73 28.19 4.49
CA GLU A 168 13.16 28.22 5.82
C GLU A 168 11.69 28.63 5.78
N ILE A 169 11.35 29.58 4.90
CA ILE A 169 9.97 29.98 4.64
C ILE A 169 9.17 28.78 4.09
N ASP A 170 9.68 28.09 3.08
CA ASP A 170 9.01 26.93 2.47
C ASP A 170 8.82 25.79 3.49
N ARG A 171 9.86 25.48 4.28
CA ARG A 171 9.78 24.50 5.38
C ARG A 171 8.76 24.90 6.44
N ARG A 172 8.67 26.19 6.78
CA ARG A 172 7.67 26.70 7.74
C ARG A 172 6.26 26.54 7.20
N GLN A 173 6.03 26.82 5.91
CA GLN A 173 4.74 26.63 5.27
C GLN A 173 4.33 25.15 5.25
N VAL A 174 5.24 24.25 4.88
CA VAL A 174 4.98 22.80 4.88
C VAL A 174 4.67 22.31 6.29
N ARG A 175 5.42 22.73 7.31
CA ARG A 175 5.12 22.40 8.72
C ARG A 175 3.75 22.89 9.17
N LYS A 176 3.36 24.11 8.77
CA LYS A 176 2.03 24.66 9.08
C LYS A 176 0.92 23.84 8.43
N LYS A 177 1.11 23.42 7.17
CA LYS A 177 0.18 22.55 6.44
C LYS A 177 0.07 21.17 7.08
N ILE A 178 1.18 20.55 7.47
CA ILE A 178 1.21 19.29 8.23
C ILE A 178 0.38 19.42 9.52
N ALA A 179 0.60 20.49 10.30
CA ALA A 179 -0.14 20.72 11.54
C ALA A 179 -1.65 20.91 11.31
N GLN A 180 -2.04 21.54 10.19
CA GLN A 180 -3.44 21.68 9.81
C GLN A 180 -4.05 20.33 9.42
N LEU A 181 -3.40 19.57 8.54
CA LEU A 181 -3.88 18.25 8.08
C LEU A 181 -4.07 17.29 9.25
N LYS A 182 -3.14 17.27 10.23
CA LYS A 182 -3.27 16.46 11.44
C LYS A 182 -4.55 16.78 12.23
N LYS A 183 -4.89 18.06 12.40
CA LYS A 183 -6.12 18.50 13.08
C LYS A 183 -7.38 18.09 12.31
N GLU A 184 -7.36 18.20 10.99
CA GLU A 184 -8.47 17.80 10.13
C GLU A 184 -8.73 16.29 10.21
N ILE A 185 -7.66 15.48 10.15
CA ILE A 185 -7.74 14.02 10.30
C ILE A 185 -8.27 13.63 11.69
N GLU A 186 -7.80 14.27 12.76
CA GLU A 186 -8.30 14.02 14.12
C GLU A 186 -9.82 14.28 14.25
N LYS A 187 -10.29 15.36 13.61
CA LYS A 187 -11.73 15.70 13.58
C LYS A 187 -12.55 14.64 12.85
N LEU A 188 -12.05 14.11 11.74
CA LEU A 188 -12.68 13.01 11.00
C LEU A 188 -12.70 11.70 11.83
N GLY A 189 -11.64 11.43 12.59
CA GLY A 189 -11.58 10.28 13.51
C GLY A 189 -12.70 10.29 14.56
N LYS A 190 -13.02 11.47 15.12
CA LYS A 190 -14.13 11.64 16.08
C LYS A 190 -15.49 11.31 15.46
N GLN A 191 -15.73 11.70 14.20
CA GLN A 191 -16.97 11.37 13.48
C GLN A 191 -17.11 9.86 13.22
N ARG A 192 -16.01 9.18 12.85
CA ARG A 192 -16.01 7.72 12.67
C ARG A 192 -16.32 6.99 13.98
N ALA A 193 -15.83 7.48 15.12
CA ALA A 193 -16.16 6.89 16.43
C ALA A 193 -17.67 6.92 16.73
N THR A 194 -18.37 7.98 16.34
CA THR A 194 -19.83 8.09 16.51
C THR A 194 -20.59 7.13 15.61
N GLN A 195 -20.21 6.98 14.33
CA GLN A 195 -20.83 5.99 13.44
C GLN A 195 -20.59 4.55 13.91
N ARG A 196 -19.42 4.26 14.50
CA ARG A 196 -19.09 2.95 15.06
C ARG A 196 -20.03 2.54 16.21
N LYS A 197 -20.39 3.48 17.10
CA LYS A 197 -21.33 3.20 18.20
C LYS A 197 -22.72 2.74 17.72
N SER A 198 -23.13 3.14 16.52
CA SER A 198 -24.42 2.74 15.93
C SER A 198 -24.45 1.31 15.39
N ARG A 199 -23.30 0.61 15.30
CA ARG A 199 -23.16 -0.70 14.64
C ARG A 199 -22.55 -1.77 15.55
N GLN A 200 -22.66 -1.62 16.87
CA GLN A 200 -22.01 -2.53 17.82
C GLN A 200 -22.63 -3.94 17.84
N ASP A 201 -23.91 -4.07 17.51
CA ASP A 201 -24.65 -5.34 17.69
C ASP A 201 -24.67 -6.26 16.46
N LEU A 202 -23.83 -5.98 15.46
CA LEU A 202 -23.77 -6.75 14.21
C LEU A 202 -22.44 -7.48 14.08
N PHE A 203 -22.49 -8.71 13.57
CA PHE A 203 -21.31 -9.52 13.31
C PHE A 203 -20.46 -8.90 12.20
N LYS A 204 -19.21 -8.56 12.53
CA LYS A 204 -18.27 -7.85 11.66
C LYS A 204 -17.17 -8.79 11.18
N VAL A 205 -17.05 -8.90 9.86
CA VAL A 205 -16.03 -9.69 9.17
C VAL A 205 -15.13 -8.76 8.37
N SER A 206 -13.82 -8.85 8.57
CA SER A 206 -12.83 -8.03 7.85
C SER A 206 -11.89 -8.88 7.02
N PHE A 207 -11.68 -8.50 5.76
CA PHE A 207 -10.72 -9.16 4.88
C PHE A 207 -9.33 -8.58 5.11
N VAL A 208 -8.33 -9.44 5.33
CA VAL A 208 -6.93 -9.06 5.55
C VAL A 208 -6.01 -9.89 4.68
N GLY A 209 -4.80 -9.41 4.43
CA GLY A 209 -3.81 -10.10 3.58
C GLY A 209 -3.09 -9.18 2.61
N TYR A 210 -2.12 -9.74 1.90
CA TYR A 210 -1.26 -8.98 0.98
C TYR A 210 -2.02 -8.34 -0.19
N THR A 211 -1.48 -7.26 -0.74
CA THR A 211 -1.93 -6.70 -2.01
C THR A 211 -1.90 -7.78 -3.10
N ASN A 212 -2.85 -7.71 -4.04
CA ASN A 212 -3.04 -8.72 -5.09
C ASN A 212 -3.44 -10.13 -4.60
N ALA A 213 -3.66 -10.39 -3.30
CA ALA A 213 -4.16 -11.69 -2.84
C ALA A 213 -5.61 -12.01 -3.30
N GLY A 214 -6.31 -11.03 -3.87
CA GLY A 214 -7.70 -11.17 -4.34
C GLY A 214 -8.76 -10.88 -3.27
N LYS A 215 -8.41 -10.12 -2.21
CA LYS A 215 -9.35 -9.64 -1.17
C LYS A 215 -10.59 -8.98 -1.75
N SER A 216 -10.42 -7.98 -2.61
CA SER A 216 -11.53 -7.23 -3.21
C SER A 216 -12.38 -8.09 -4.15
N THR A 217 -11.75 -9.04 -4.86
CA THR A 217 -12.46 -10.02 -5.68
C THR A 217 -13.34 -10.91 -4.81
N LEU A 218 -12.79 -11.47 -3.73
CA LEU A 218 -13.53 -12.30 -2.79
C LEU A 218 -14.65 -11.51 -2.08
N PHE A 219 -14.36 -10.26 -1.69
CA PHE A 219 -15.35 -9.33 -1.14
C PHE A 219 -16.52 -9.14 -2.08
N ASN A 220 -16.28 -8.89 -3.37
CA ASN A 220 -17.33 -8.73 -4.37
C ASN A 220 -18.18 -9.97 -4.53
N ARG A 221 -17.56 -11.16 -4.55
CA ARG A 221 -18.30 -12.43 -4.66
C ARG A 221 -19.20 -12.68 -3.45
N LEU A 222 -18.70 -12.40 -2.26
CA LEU A 222 -19.46 -12.61 -1.02
C LEU A 222 -20.55 -11.55 -0.80
N THR A 223 -20.33 -10.32 -1.26
CA THR A 223 -21.28 -9.21 -1.08
C THR A 223 -22.15 -8.92 -2.32
N ARG A 224 -21.95 -9.64 -3.43
CA ARG A 224 -22.56 -9.36 -4.74
C ARG A 224 -22.39 -7.90 -5.18
N SER A 225 -21.22 -7.31 -4.89
CA SER A 225 -20.92 -5.91 -5.23
C SER A 225 -20.01 -5.77 -6.45
N GLU A 226 -20.05 -4.61 -7.09
CA GLU A 226 -19.17 -4.22 -8.19
C GLU A 226 -18.05 -3.28 -7.71
N VAL A 227 -17.28 -3.66 -6.68
CA VAL A 227 -16.04 -2.92 -6.36
C VAL A 227 -15.03 -3.16 -7.48
N SER A 228 -14.30 -2.13 -7.92
CA SER A 228 -13.31 -2.29 -8.99
C SER A 228 -12.19 -3.25 -8.59
N THR A 229 -12.12 -4.40 -9.27
CA THR A 229 -11.05 -5.39 -9.13
C THR A 229 -10.12 -5.28 -10.34
N ALA A 230 -9.13 -4.40 -10.25
CA ALA A 230 -8.04 -4.36 -11.22
C ALA A 230 -6.86 -5.18 -10.70
N ASN A 231 -6.06 -5.76 -11.59
CA ASN A 231 -4.76 -6.36 -11.27
C ASN A 231 -3.72 -5.24 -11.03
N ALA A 232 -4.00 -4.37 -10.07
CA ALA A 232 -3.14 -3.28 -9.64
C ALA A 232 -3.00 -3.32 -8.11
N LEU A 233 -1.86 -2.90 -7.59
CA LEU A 233 -1.66 -2.80 -6.15
C LEU A 233 -2.46 -1.61 -5.61
N PHE A 234 -3.05 -1.77 -4.42
CA PHE A 234 -3.82 -0.74 -3.69
C PHE A 234 -5.11 -0.24 -4.35
N THR A 235 -5.82 -1.11 -5.07
CA THR A 235 -7.20 -0.85 -5.54
C THR A 235 -8.15 -0.41 -4.42
N THR A 236 -7.90 -0.86 -3.17
CA THR A 236 -8.69 -0.53 -1.98
C THR A 236 -7.82 0.16 -0.95
N LEU A 237 -7.85 1.50 -0.94
CA LEU A 237 -7.20 2.33 0.09
C LEU A 237 -8.18 2.74 1.21
N ASP A 238 -9.46 2.88 0.86
CA ASP A 238 -10.54 3.17 1.80
C ASP A 238 -11.19 1.86 2.24
N SER A 239 -11.43 1.67 3.54
CA SER A 239 -12.17 0.50 4.01
C SER A 239 -13.58 0.50 3.43
N THR A 240 -13.91 -0.54 2.65
CA THR A 240 -15.22 -0.65 2.02
C THR A 240 -16.11 -1.54 2.86
N THR A 241 -17.03 -0.92 3.58
CA THR A 241 -18.01 -1.64 4.41
C THR A 241 -19.31 -1.87 3.66
N ARG A 242 -19.81 -3.10 3.69
CA ARG A 242 -21.12 -3.49 3.17
C ARG A 242 -21.86 -4.34 4.20
N MET A 243 -23.16 -4.08 4.34
CA MET A 243 -24.03 -4.90 5.17
C MET A 243 -24.83 -5.83 4.26
N MET A 244 -24.77 -7.12 4.55
CA MET A 244 -25.46 -8.17 3.82
C MET A 244 -26.53 -8.79 4.70
N SER A 245 -27.70 -9.05 4.12
CA SER A 245 -28.78 -9.82 4.74
C SER A 245 -29.30 -10.94 3.85
N SER A 246 -29.08 -10.85 2.53
CA SER A 246 -29.48 -11.89 1.58
C SER A 246 -28.37 -12.92 1.43
N GLY A 247 -28.69 -14.20 1.64
CA GLY A 247 -27.73 -15.30 1.56
C GLY A 247 -27.02 -15.65 2.88
N TYR A 248 -27.39 -15.00 3.99
CA TYR A 248 -26.90 -15.28 5.34
C TYR A 248 -28.09 -15.37 6.30
N PRO A 249 -28.00 -16.15 7.40
CA PRO A 249 -29.11 -16.29 8.36
C PRO A 249 -29.44 -14.98 9.08
N GLU A 250 -28.45 -14.11 9.30
CA GLU A 250 -28.63 -12.80 9.94
C GLU A 250 -27.81 -11.72 9.23
N LYS A 251 -27.96 -10.46 9.67
CA LYS A 251 -27.21 -9.33 9.13
C LYS A 251 -25.73 -9.45 9.48
N ILE A 252 -24.90 -9.48 8.44
CA ILE A 252 -23.44 -9.53 8.55
C ILE A 252 -22.84 -8.28 7.90
N ILE A 253 -21.79 -7.74 8.52
CA ILE A 253 -21.03 -6.62 7.97
C ILE A 253 -19.71 -7.14 7.44
N PHE A 254 -19.44 -6.90 6.16
CA PHE A 254 -18.16 -7.16 5.52
C PHE A 254 -17.39 -5.86 5.33
N THR A 255 -16.10 -5.88 5.66
CA THR A 255 -15.19 -4.75 5.43
C THR A 255 -13.98 -5.21 4.62
N ASP A 256 -13.81 -4.69 3.40
CA ASP A 256 -12.56 -4.81 2.65
C ASP A 256 -11.54 -3.83 3.21
N THR A 257 -10.32 -4.28 3.49
CA THR A 257 -9.27 -3.47 4.13
C THR A 257 -8.11 -3.23 3.17
N VAL A 258 -7.23 -2.29 3.55
CA VAL A 258 -6.02 -2.00 2.77
C VAL A 258 -5.12 -3.23 2.75
N GLY A 259 -4.64 -3.60 1.56
CA GLY A 259 -3.70 -4.71 1.43
C GLY A 259 -2.34 -4.42 2.07
N PHE A 260 -1.76 -5.42 2.72
CA PHE A 260 -0.40 -5.34 3.23
C PHE A 260 0.61 -5.42 2.09
N ILE A 261 1.76 -4.79 2.28
CA ILE A 261 2.91 -4.87 1.37
C ILE A 261 4.19 -4.96 2.19
N ASN A 262 5.26 -5.50 1.60
CA ASN A 262 6.57 -5.45 2.23
C ASN A 262 7.08 -4.00 2.32
N LYS A 263 7.84 -3.69 3.39
CA LYS A 263 8.50 -2.39 3.64
C LYS A 263 7.54 -1.19 3.55
N LEU A 264 6.38 -1.26 4.22
CA LEU A 264 5.46 -0.12 4.34
C LEU A 264 6.17 1.10 4.97
N PRO A 265 5.99 2.31 4.42
CA PRO A 265 6.59 3.52 5.00
C PRO A 265 6.05 3.78 6.41
N HIS A 266 6.93 4.05 7.38
CA HIS A 266 6.51 4.33 8.76
C HIS A 266 5.53 5.51 8.86
N GLN A 267 5.68 6.52 7.99
CA GLN A 267 4.76 7.66 7.92
C GLN A 267 3.32 7.20 7.61
N LEU A 268 3.20 6.19 6.74
CA LEU A 268 1.91 5.62 6.36
C LEU A 268 1.34 4.68 7.42
N VAL A 269 2.17 3.92 8.12
CA VAL A 269 1.70 3.07 9.22
C VAL A 269 0.98 3.91 10.27
N ALA A 270 1.52 5.09 10.62
CA ALA A 270 0.88 5.97 11.59
C ALA A 270 -0.48 6.53 11.11
N SER A 271 -0.62 6.87 9.83
CA SER A 271 -1.88 7.36 9.27
C SER A 271 -2.90 6.25 9.03
N PHE A 272 -2.45 5.04 8.65
CA PHE A 272 -3.29 3.87 8.47
C PHE A 272 -3.61 3.16 9.76
N LYS A 273 -2.89 3.42 10.86
CA LYS A 273 -3.19 2.82 12.17
C LYS A 273 -4.66 3.01 12.54
N SER A 274 -5.25 4.18 12.31
CA SER A 274 -6.69 4.39 12.58
C SER A 274 -7.63 3.61 11.66
N THR A 275 -7.18 3.25 10.46
CA THR A 275 -7.95 2.48 9.47
C THR A 275 -7.75 0.97 9.68
N LEU A 276 -6.56 0.56 10.08
CA LEU A 276 -6.21 -0.81 10.48
C LEU A 276 -6.74 -1.16 11.87
N GLU A 277 -6.91 -0.18 12.76
CA GLU A 277 -7.65 -0.34 14.03
C GLU A 277 -9.07 -0.84 13.79
N GLU A 278 -9.68 -0.62 12.62
CA GLU A 278 -10.98 -1.21 12.30
C GLU A 278 -10.94 -2.75 12.28
N VAL A 279 -9.79 -3.33 11.93
CA VAL A 279 -9.54 -4.77 11.92
C VAL A 279 -9.59 -5.36 13.32
N SER A 280 -9.09 -4.66 14.34
CA SER A 280 -9.10 -5.16 15.72
C SER A 280 -10.48 -5.16 16.37
N TYR A 281 -11.46 -4.49 15.77
CA TYR A 281 -12.86 -4.51 16.19
C TYR A 281 -13.72 -5.52 15.41
N ALA A 282 -13.14 -6.27 14.48
CA ALA A 282 -13.82 -7.35 13.80
C ALA A 282 -14.09 -8.50 14.76
N ASP A 283 -15.16 -9.25 14.52
CA ASP A 283 -15.46 -10.48 15.24
C ASP A 283 -14.78 -11.68 14.56
N LEU A 284 -14.47 -11.55 13.26
CA LEU A 284 -13.76 -12.53 12.45
C LEU A 284 -12.89 -11.86 11.38
N LEU A 285 -11.68 -12.38 11.20
CA LEU A 285 -10.78 -12.01 10.12
C LEU A 285 -10.78 -13.09 9.04
N LEU A 286 -10.88 -12.67 7.77
CA LEU A 286 -10.66 -13.52 6.62
C LEU A 286 -9.28 -13.19 6.05
N HIS A 287 -8.29 -14.03 6.37
CA HIS A 287 -6.93 -13.86 5.91
C HIS A 287 -6.76 -14.47 4.53
N VAL A 288 -6.86 -13.63 3.50
CA VAL A 288 -6.75 -14.04 2.10
C VAL A 288 -5.29 -14.04 1.66
N VAL A 289 -4.86 -15.16 1.10
CA VAL A 289 -3.49 -15.43 0.67
C VAL A 289 -3.50 -15.90 -0.78
N ASP A 290 -2.59 -15.39 -1.61
CA ASP A 290 -2.39 -15.93 -2.96
C ASP A 290 -1.63 -17.26 -2.87
N PHE A 291 -2.30 -18.37 -3.15
CA PHE A 291 -1.69 -19.70 -3.06
C PHE A 291 -0.78 -20.02 -4.26
N SER A 292 -0.94 -19.29 -5.37
CA SER A 292 -0.06 -19.41 -6.53
C SER A 292 1.33 -18.79 -6.32
N ASP A 293 1.48 -17.98 -5.26
CA ASP A 293 2.74 -17.35 -4.91
C ASP A 293 3.67 -18.32 -4.15
N PRO A 294 4.89 -18.62 -4.65
CA PRO A 294 5.86 -19.46 -3.94
C PRO A 294 6.22 -18.93 -2.54
N ASN A 295 6.12 -17.61 -2.32
CA ASN A 295 6.47 -16.95 -1.06
C ASN A 295 5.27 -16.71 -0.13
N HIS A 296 4.13 -17.37 -0.37
CA HIS A 296 2.91 -17.18 0.42
C HIS A 296 3.11 -17.41 1.92
N ALA A 297 3.96 -18.36 2.33
CA ALA A 297 4.25 -18.65 3.73
C ALA A 297 4.91 -17.44 4.44
N GLU A 298 5.87 -16.79 3.79
CA GLU A 298 6.53 -15.59 4.34
C GLU A 298 5.55 -14.41 4.42
N LYS A 299 4.66 -14.28 3.42
CA LYS A 299 3.58 -13.28 3.40
C LYS A 299 2.56 -13.51 4.52
N ILE A 300 2.24 -14.76 4.86
CA ILE A 300 1.40 -15.08 6.02
C ILE A 300 2.09 -14.59 7.30
N GLU A 301 3.36 -14.95 7.51
CA GLU A 301 4.10 -14.56 8.72
C GLU A 301 4.17 -13.03 8.89
N HIS A 302 4.48 -12.31 7.79
CA HIS A 302 4.51 -10.86 7.82
C HIS A 302 3.14 -10.25 8.13
N THR A 303 2.07 -10.79 7.54
CA THR A 303 0.71 -10.33 7.84
C THR A 303 0.38 -10.53 9.32
N CYS A 304 0.68 -11.71 9.87
CA CYS A 304 0.47 -11.99 11.30
C CYS A 304 1.26 -11.05 12.20
N ARG A 305 2.50 -10.70 11.83
CA ARG A 305 3.32 -9.73 12.57
C ARG A 305 2.66 -8.35 12.60
N VAL A 306 2.21 -7.85 11.45
CA VAL A 306 1.53 -6.55 11.35
C VAL A 306 0.20 -6.56 12.12
N LEU A 307 -0.57 -7.66 12.06
CA LEU A 307 -1.78 -7.84 12.86
C LEU A 307 -1.49 -7.78 14.37
N GLY A 308 -0.35 -8.33 14.83
CA GLY A 308 0.12 -8.21 16.21
C GLY A 308 0.45 -6.77 16.61
N GLU A 309 1.11 -6.00 15.75
CA GLU A 309 1.46 -4.59 16.02
C GLU A 309 0.22 -3.68 16.18
N ILE A 310 -0.87 -4.00 15.48
CA ILE A 310 -2.14 -3.26 15.57
C ILE A 310 -3.11 -3.83 16.63
N GLY A 311 -2.72 -4.89 17.34
CA GLY A 311 -3.53 -5.53 18.40
C GLY A 311 -4.73 -6.32 17.87
N ALA A 312 -4.67 -6.80 16.62
CA ALA A 312 -5.68 -7.66 16.01
C ALA A 312 -5.38 -9.17 16.15
N ASP A 313 -4.31 -9.53 16.87
CA ASP A 313 -3.88 -10.90 17.19
C ASP A 313 -4.92 -11.70 17.99
N LYS A 314 -5.79 -11.01 18.72
CA LYS A 314 -6.83 -11.62 19.56
C LYS A 314 -8.10 -11.98 18.79
N VAL A 315 -8.26 -11.47 17.57
CA VAL A 315 -9.44 -11.73 16.75
C VAL A 315 -9.29 -13.07 16.06
N ASN A 316 -10.35 -13.87 16.05
CA ASN A 316 -10.32 -15.16 15.35
C ASN A 316 -10.08 -14.94 13.85
N SER A 317 -9.23 -15.75 13.23
CA SER A 317 -8.87 -15.62 11.82
C SER A 317 -9.06 -16.92 11.06
N LEU A 318 -9.75 -16.87 9.92
CA LEU A 318 -9.83 -17.96 8.97
C LEU A 318 -8.82 -17.72 7.84
N LEU A 319 -7.99 -18.72 7.58
CA LEU A 319 -7.03 -18.67 6.47
C LEU A 319 -7.72 -19.07 5.17
N ILE A 320 -7.53 -18.28 4.12
CA ILE A 320 -8.14 -18.49 2.81
C ILE A 320 -7.04 -18.46 1.74
N TYR A 321 -6.70 -19.63 1.23
CA TYR A 321 -5.86 -19.82 0.06
C TYR A 321 -6.67 -19.55 -1.21
N ASN A 322 -6.47 -18.38 -1.79
CA ASN A 322 -7.11 -17.93 -3.01
C ASN A 322 -6.24 -18.20 -4.26
N LYS A 323 -6.85 -18.07 -5.45
CA LYS A 323 -6.23 -18.28 -6.77
C LYS A 323 -5.80 -19.72 -7.05
N ILE A 324 -6.55 -20.68 -6.54
CA ILE A 324 -6.30 -22.10 -6.80
C ILE A 324 -6.47 -22.47 -8.29
N ASP A 325 -7.17 -21.64 -9.07
CA ASP A 325 -7.31 -21.76 -10.53
C ASP A 325 -5.98 -21.69 -11.29
N ARG A 326 -4.91 -21.19 -10.67
CA ARG A 326 -3.58 -21.08 -11.27
C ARG A 326 -2.68 -22.29 -11.00
N LEU A 327 -3.18 -23.29 -10.30
CA LEU A 327 -2.41 -24.47 -9.91
C LEU A 327 -2.94 -25.69 -10.65
N ASP A 328 -2.03 -26.39 -11.33
CA ASP A 328 -2.35 -27.59 -12.10
C ASP A 328 -2.68 -28.78 -11.18
N ASP A 329 -2.03 -28.87 -10.02
CA ASP A 329 -2.30 -29.87 -8.99
C ASP A 329 -3.00 -29.22 -7.79
N LEU A 330 -4.32 -29.32 -7.74
CA LEU A 330 -5.07 -29.00 -6.53
C LEU A 330 -4.73 -30.05 -5.47
N PRO A 331 -4.34 -29.67 -4.23
CA PRO A 331 -4.23 -30.63 -3.16
C PRO A 331 -5.59 -31.31 -2.99
N LEU A 332 -5.64 -32.61 -3.29
CA LEU A 332 -6.83 -33.47 -3.24
C LEU A 332 -7.44 -33.47 -1.82
N ASN A 333 -8.26 -32.47 -1.51
CA ASN A 333 -9.42 -32.47 -0.61
C ASN A 333 -10.03 -31.06 -0.58
N ASN A 334 -11.18 -30.92 -1.23
CA ASN A 334 -12.03 -29.72 -1.25
C ASN A 334 -12.76 -29.53 0.09
N GLY A 335 -12.02 -29.29 1.17
CA GLY A 335 -12.58 -29.05 2.49
C GLY A 335 -11.48 -28.62 3.44
N SER A 336 -11.87 -27.92 4.52
CA SER A 336 -10.95 -27.32 5.47
C SER A 336 -9.90 -28.33 5.97
N ARG A 337 -8.69 -28.32 5.38
CA ARG A 337 -7.52 -28.98 5.96
C ARG A 337 -6.91 -28.00 6.94
N ASP A 338 -6.73 -28.43 8.19
CA ASP A 338 -6.16 -27.62 9.27
C ASP A 338 -6.85 -26.27 9.54
N GLY A 339 -8.13 -26.15 9.18
CA GLY A 339 -8.90 -24.90 9.35
C GLY A 339 -8.68 -23.83 8.26
N ALA A 340 -8.07 -24.18 7.12
CA ALA A 340 -7.89 -23.28 5.97
C ALA A 340 -8.84 -23.60 4.80
N PHE A 341 -9.30 -22.57 4.10
CA PHE A 341 -10.19 -22.68 2.93
C PHE A 341 -9.40 -22.50 1.63
N TYR A 342 -9.70 -23.31 0.62
CA TYR A 342 -9.11 -23.22 -0.72
C TYR A 342 -10.17 -22.72 -1.69
N VAL A 343 -9.95 -21.56 -2.31
CA VAL A 343 -10.95 -20.89 -3.15
C VAL A 343 -10.34 -20.33 -4.43
N SER A 344 -11.16 -20.23 -5.48
CA SER A 344 -10.93 -19.28 -6.55
C SER A 344 -12.03 -18.22 -6.51
N ALA A 345 -11.67 -17.01 -6.09
CA ALA A 345 -12.59 -15.88 -6.16
C ALA A 345 -12.96 -15.50 -7.60
N LEU A 346 -12.14 -15.88 -8.59
CA LEU A 346 -12.38 -15.58 -10.00
C LEU A 346 -13.43 -16.54 -10.59
N GLU A 347 -13.19 -17.84 -10.44
CA GLU A 347 -14.02 -18.94 -10.97
C GLU A 347 -15.17 -19.35 -10.02
N GLU A 348 -15.28 -18.69 -8.87
CA GLU A 348 -16.29 -18.95 -7.82
C GLU A 348 -16.25 -20.36 -7.20
N THR A 349 -15.12 -21.07 -7.32
CA THR A 349 -14.91 -22.39 -6.72
C THR A 349 -14.54 -22.30 -5.23
N GLY A 350 -15.09 -23.22 -4.42
CA GLY A 350 -14.83 -23.31 -2.97
C GLY A 350 -15.54 -22.25 -2.10
N LEU A 351 -16.37 -21.39 -2.70
CA LEU A 351 -17.07 -20.32 -1.96
C LEU A 351 -18.23 -20.80 -1.10
N ASP A 352 -18.85 -21.92 -1.45
CA ASP A 352 -20.00 -22.44 -0.70
C ASP A 352 -19.60 -22.98 0.67
N ASP A 353 -18.46 -23.67 0.77
CA ASP A 353 -17.89 -24.12 2.04
C ASP A 353 -17.53 -22.94 2.95
N LEU A 354 -16.95 -21.89 2.37
CA LEU A 354 -16.63 -20.65 3.10
C LEU A 354 -17.91 -19.96 3.62
N LYS A 355 -18.97 -19.87 2.82
CA LYS A 355 -20.27 -19.30 3.24
C LYS A 355 -20.94 -20.15 4.32
N GLY A 356 -20.82 -21.47 4.25
CA GLY A 356 -21.28 -22.40 5.29
C GLY A 356 -20.62 -22.10 6.63
N CYS A 357 -19.29 -22.06 6.66
CA CYS A 357 -18.53 -21.74 7.87
C CYS A 357 -18.81 -20.33 8.41
N LEU A 358 -18.93 -19.33 7.53
CA LEU A 358 -19.34 -17.97 7.94
C LEU A 358 -20.72 -17.96 8.61
N SER A 359 -21.66 -18.77 8.12
CA SER A 359 -23.01 -18.88 8.67
C SER A 359 -23.01 -19.55 10.05
N GLU A 360 -22.15 -20.55 10.26
CA GLU A 360 -21.97 -21.18 11.59
C GLU A 360 -21.39 -20.19 12.61
N HIS A 361 -20.34 -19.45 12.24
CA HIS A 361 -19.76 -18.42 13.09
C HIS A 361 -20.78 -17.32 13.44
N LEU A 362 -21.59 -16.92 12.47
CA LEU A 362 -22.67 -15.96 12.67
C LEU A 362 -23.72 -16.50 13.66
N GLN A 363 -24.16 -17.75 13.53
CA GLN A 363 -25.09 -18.36 14.48
C GLN A 363 -24.53 -18.44 15.90
N ILE A 364 -23.25 -18.79 16.06
CA ILE A 364 -22.57 -18.81 17.37
C ILE A 364 -22.55 -17.41 17.99
N PHE A 365 -22.28 -16.38 17.18
CA PHE A 365 -22.31 -14.99 17.63
C PHE A 365 -23.71 -14.56 18.10
N SER A 366 -24.74 -14.83 17.29
CA SER A 366 -26.12 -14.49 17.61
C SER A 366 -26.62 -15.19 18.87
N GLN A 367 -26.28 -16.47 19.07
CA GLN A 367 -26.62 -17.21 20.29
C GLN A 367 -25.97 -16.63 21.56
N LYS A 368 -24.76 -16.05 21.46
CA LYS A 368 -24.09 -15.37 22.58
C LYS A 368 -24.74 -14.03 22.91
N HIS A 369 -25.22 -13.30 21.90
CA HIS A 369 -25.86 -12.00 22.07
C HIS A 369 -27.36 -12.06 22.42
N LEU A 370 -28.06 -13.18 22.13
CA LEU A 370 -29.45 -13.42 22.56
C LEU A 370 -29.61 -13.84 24.03
N LYS A 371 -28.51 -14.10 24.75
CA LYS A 371 -28.53 -14.56 26.17
C LYS A 371 -28.53 -13.43 27.21
N PHE A 372 -28.73 -12.17 26.81
CA PHE A 372 -28.81 -11.03 27.72
C PHE A 372 -30.05 -10.18 27.48
#